data_AF-A0A2P6QZL8-F1
#
_entry.id   AF-A0A2P6QZL8-F1
#
_cell.length_a   1.000
_cell.length_b   1.000
_cell.length_c   1.000
_cell.angle_alpha   90.00
_cell.angle_beta   90.00
_cell.angle_gamma   90.00
#
_symmetry.space_group_name_H-M   'P 1'
#
loop_
_entity.id
_entity.type
_entity.pdbx_description
1 polymer ?
#
loop_
_entity_poly.entity_id
_entity_poly.type
_entity_poly.pdbx_seq_one_letter_code
_entity_poly.pdbx_strand_id
1 'polypeptide(L)'
;MVKQDNVLVPRETSWFGYYYDDAFNSILGPQQIDLYIEDLIGLRTLDEVGRLKYIYISVSGGHLGISKSDLKKLVVPHSISSAMPTNGNSEVNRPHQHGVVGRNEERV
;
A
#
# COMPACT_ATOMS: atom_id res chain seq x y z
N MET A 1 -1.31 -14.14 4.59
CA MET A 1 -0.42 -15.21 5.04
C MET A 1 -0.12 -16.14 3.89
N VAL A 2 1.16 -16.41 3.65
CA VAL A 2 1.62 -17.40 2.67
C VAL A 2 1.98 -18.68 3.43
N LYS A 3 1.32 -19.81 3.10
CA LYS A 3 1.34 -21.00 3.97
C LYS A 3 2.70 -21.68 4.11
N GLN A 4 3.55 -21.60 3.08
CA GLN A 4 4.85 -22.29 3.04
C GLN A 4 6.01 -21.29 3.15
N ASP A 5 5.76 -20.12 3.77
CA ASP A 5 6.81 -19.15 4.08
C ASP A 5 7.76 -19.74 5.13
N ASN A 6 9.04 -19.83 4.77
CA ASN A 6 10.12 -20.34 5.62
C ASN A 6 11.13 -19.24 5.99
N VAL A 7 10.83 -17.97 5.68
CA VAL A 7 11.68 -16.81 5.97
C VAL A 7 11.15 -16.06 7.19
N LEU A 8 9.82 -15.87 7.26
CA LEU A 8 9.18 -15.22 8.40
C LEU A 8 8.93 -16.21 9.53
N VAL A 9 9.51 -15.96 10.70
CA VAL A 9 9.42 -16.81 11.90
C VAL A 9 9.01 -15.92 13.09
N PRO A 10 7.80 -16.09 13.67
CA PRO A 10 6.73 -16.96 13.18
C PRO A 10 6.14 -16.38 11.87
N ARG A 11 5.50 -17.20 11.03
CA ARG A 11 4.90 -16.71 9.77
C ARG A 11 3.85 -15.63 10.04
N GLU A 12 3.23 -15.75 11.20
CA GLU A 12 2.26 -14.86 11.84
C GLU A 12 2.77 -13.42 11.98
N THR A 13 4.07 -13.16 11.92
CA THR A 13 4.54 -11.77 11.82
C THR A 13 4.00 -11.03 10.58
N SER A 14 3.62 -11.75 9.51
CA SER A 14 3.00 -11.17 8.30
C SER A 14 1.61 -10.58 8.53
N TRP A 15 0.97 -10.89 9.65
CA TRP A 15 -0.40 -10.48 9.95
C TRP A 15 -0.56 -9.92 11.37
N PHE A 16 0.51 -9.30 11.89
CA PHE A 16 0.58 -8.73 13.25
C PHE A 16 0.45 -9.75 14.40
N GLY A 17 0.80 -11.01 14.17
CA GLY A 17 0.92 -12.01 15.23
C GLY A 17 2.38 -12.18 15.66
N TYR A 18 2.60 -12.61 16.90
CA TYR A 18 3.94 -12.84 17.42
C TYR A 18 3.95 -13.98 18.45
N TYR A 19 5.15 -14.41 18.84
CA TYR A 19 5.30 -15.37 19.94
C TYR A 19 4.81 -14.74 21.25
N TYR A 20 4.07 -15.52 22.02
CA TYR A 20 3.61 -15.12 23.34
C TYR A 20 4.73 -15.22 24.38
N ASP A 21 5.53 -16.27 24.25
CA ASP A 21 6.53 -16.67 25.23
C ASP A 21 7.93 -16.64 24.61
N ASP A 22 8.93 -16.48 25.48
CA ASP A 22 10.35 -16.59 25.11
C ASP A 22 10.75 -18.01 24.69
N ALA A 23 9.83 -18.97 24.86
CA ALA A 23 10.02 -20.37 24.51
C ALA A 23 9.64 -20.66 23.04
N PHE A 24 9.15 -19.67 22.29
CA PHE A 24 8.78 -19.78 20.88
C PHE A 24 7.72 -20.88 20.60
N ASN A 25 6.90 -21.21 21.60
CA ASN A 25 5.99 -22.37 21.54
C ASN A 25 4.54 -21.96 21.28
N SER A 26 4.15 -20.77 21.72
CA SER A 26 2.79 -20.26 21.56
C SER A 26 2.78 -19.01 20.70
N ILE A 27 1.82 -18.93 19.78
CA ILE A 27 1.66 -17.80 18.86
C ILE A 27 0.33 -17.11 19.18
N LEU A 28 0.38 -15.79 19.38
CA LEU A 28 -0.82 -14.97 19.49
C LEU A 28 -1.19 -14.37 18.15
N GLY A 29 -2.48 -14.41 17.85
CA GLY A 29 -3.08 -13.65 16.77
C GLY A 29 -3.13 -12.15 17.09
N PRO A 30 -3.38 -11.30 16.08
CA PRO A 30 -3.45 -9.86 16.25
C PRO A 30 -4.48 -9.44 17.30
N GLN A 31 -5.64 -10.11 17.40
CA GLN A 31 -6.68 -9.75 18.38
C GLN A 31 -6.32 -10.08 19.83
N GLN A 32 -5.22 -10.80 20.07
CA GLN A 32 -4.81 -11.27 21.39
C GLN A 32 -3.63 -10.49 21.97
N ILE A 33 -3.01 -9.58 21.21
CA ILE A 33 -1.85 -8.78 21.64
C ILE A 33 -2.25 -7.34 21.98
N ASP A 34 -1.47 -6.70 22.85
CA ASP A 34 -1.71 -5.32 23.32
C ASP A 34 -1.79 -4.31 22.17
N LEU A 35 -1.04 -4.53 21.09
CA LEU A 35 -1.10 -3.72 19.85
C LEU A 35 -2.53 -3.52 19.33
N TYR A 36 -3.39 -4.54 19.47
CA TYR A 36 -4.80 -4.49 19.09
C TYR A 36 -5.71 -4.17 20.28
N ILE A 37 -5.49 -4.80 21.44
CA ILE A 37 -6.36 -4.64 22.62
C ILE A 37 -6.37 -3.18 23.10
N GLU A 38 -5.20 -2.56 23.15
CA GLU A 38 -5.05 -1.15 23.55
C GLU A 38 -5.16 -0.19 22.35
N ASP A 39 -5.33 -0.73 21.14
CA ASP A 39 -5.44 0.01 19.89
C ASP A 39 -4.28 0.99 19.64
N LEU A 40 -3.05 0.59 20.02
CA LEU A 40 -1.86 1.45 20.06
C LEU A 40 -1.52 2.15 18.73
N ILE A 41 -1.91 1.54 17.61
CA ILE A 41 -1.68 2.08 16.25
C ILE A 41 -2.99 2.26 15.47
N GLY A 42 -4.15 2.13 16.11
CA GLY A 42 -5.45 2.16 15.43
C GLY A 42 -5.80 0.86 14.69
N LEU A 43 -5.15 -0.27 15.01
CA LEU A 43 -5.39 -1.55 14.34
C LEU A 43 -6.81 -2.08 14.58
N ARG A 44 -7.30 -1.99 15.83
CA ARG A 44 -8.68 -2.38 16.17
C ARG A 44 -9.66 -1.41 15.53
N THR A 45 -9.41 -0.11 15.60
CA THR A 45 -10.26 0.90 14.94
C THR A 45 -10.42 0.59 13.44
N LEU A 46 -9.33 0.24 12.74
CA LEU A 46 -9.38 -0.13 11.31
C LEU A 46 -10.14 -1.44 11.06
N ASP A 47 -10.03 -2.40 11.97
CA ASP A 47 -10.73 -3.67 11.90
C ASP A 47 -12.25 -3.49 12.08
N GLU A 48 -12.66 -2.75 13.11
CA GLU A 48 -14.06 -2.48 13.44
C GLU A 48 -14.80 -1.74 12.33
N VAL A 49 -14.13 -0.81 11.64
CA VAL A 49 -14.71 -0.09 10.49
C VAL A 49 -14.51 -0.83 9.15
N GLY A 50 -14.01 -2.06 9.19
CA GLY A 50 -13.88 -2.96 8.02
C GLY A 50 -12.78 -2.56 7.02
N ARG A 51 -11.87 -1.66 7.42
CA ARG A 51 -10.73 -1.19 6.61
C ARG A 51 -9.50 -2.08 6.73
N LEU A 52 -9.45 -2.95 7.72
CA LEU A 52 -8.45 -4.01 7.81
C LEU A 52 -8.92 -5.26 7.04
N LYS A 53 -8.06 -5.80 6.16
CA LYS A 53 -8.35 -7.02 5.40
C LYS A 53 -7.33 -8.10 5.73
N TYR A 54 -7.78 -9.11 6.46
CA TYR A 54 -7.00 -10.28 6.81
C TYR A 54 -6.98 -11.30 5.67
N ILE A 55 -5.87 -11.39 4.94
CA ILE A 55 -5.66 -12.40 3.90
C ILE A 55 -5.14 -13.68 4.57
N TYR A 56 -5.97 -14.29 5.42
CA TYR A 56 -5.54 -15.28 6.42
C TYR A 56 -5.15 -16.65 5.84
N ILE A 57 -5.70 -17.09 4.68
CA ILE A 57 -5.68 -18.53 4.32
C ILE A 57 -5.35 -18.89 2.85
N SER A 58 -5.47 -17.98 1.87
CA SER A 58 -5.74 -18.47 0.49
C SER A 58 -4.58 -18.46 -0.51
N VAL A 59 -3.35 -18.17 -0.09
CA VAL A 59 -2.22 -18.09 -1.02
C VAL A 59 -1.24 -19.23 -0.77
N SER A 60 -1.22 -20.20 -1.67
CA SER A 60 -0.15 -21.20 -1.77
C SER A 60 1.14 -20.54 -2.27
N GLY A 61 2.29 -21.06 -1.84
CA GLY A 61 3.60 -20.50 -2.19
C GLY A 61 4.53 -20.39 -0.99
N GLY A 62 5.79 -20.06 -1.27
CA GLY A 62 6.82 -19.70 -0.28
C GLY A 62 6.91 -18.18 -0.08
N HIS A 63 7.99 -17.71 0.54
CA HIS A 63 8.19 -16.27 0.78
C HIS A 63 8.05 -15.44 -0.50
N LEU A 64 7.08 -14.52 -0.52
CA LEU A 64 6.69 -13.70 -1.70
C LEU A 64 6.22 -14.49 -2.94
N GLY A 65 6.04 -15.80 -2.83
CA GLY A 65 5.66 -16.71 -3.91
C GLY A 65 4.17 -16.69 -4.24
N ILE A 66 3.60 -15.51 -4.54
CA ILE A 66 2.18 -15.35 -4.84
C ILE A 66 1.91 -15.58 -6.33
N SER A 67 0.93 -16.42 -6.67
CA SER A 67 0.53 -16.64 -8.06
C SER A 67 0.00 -15.36 -8.71
N LYS A 68 0.20 -15.17 -10.02
CA LYS A 68 -0.37 -14.00 -10.73
C LYS A 68 -1.88 -13.90 -10.60
N SER A 69 -2.58 -15.04 -10.56
CA SER A 69 -4.04 -15.10 -10.37
C SER A 69 -4.45 -14.62 -8.97
N ASP A 70 -3.75 -15.04 -7.94
CA ASP A 70 -4.08 -14.64 -6.56
C ASP A 70 -3.68 -13.19 -6.31
N LEU A 71 -2.53 -12.75 -6.84
CA LEU A 71 -2.13 -11.35 -6.80
C LEU A 71 -3.20 -10.45 -7.44
N LYS A 72 -3.71 -10.82 -8.62
CA LYS A 72 -4.79 -10.08 -9.28
C LYS A 72 -6.05 -10.02 -8.41
N LYS A 73 -6.48 -11.14 -7.83
CA LYS A 73 -7.68 -11.18 -6.99
C LYS A 73 -7.53 -10.35 -5.71
N LEU A 74 -6.34 -10.32 -5.11
CA LEU A 74 -6.12 -9.69 -3.81
C LEU A 74 -5.80 -8.20 -3.92
N VAL A 75 -4.99 -7.81 -4.90
CA VAL A 75 -4.42 -6.45 -4.99
C VAL A 75 -5.22 -5.54 -5.92
N VAL A 76 -5.66 -6.05 -7.08
CA VAL A 76 -6.31 -5.21 -8.10
C VAL A 76 -7.60 -4.54 -7.60
N PRO A 77 -8.50 -5.20 -6.85
CA PRO A 77 -9.70 -4.54 -6.32
C PRO A 77 -9.39 -3.37 -5.38
N HIS A 78 -8.21 -3.36 -4.76
CA HIS A 78 -7.76 -2.33 -3.82
C HIS A 78 -6.80 -1.31 -4.46
N SER A 79 -6.48 -1.49 -5.74
CA SER A 79 -5.63 -0.55 -6.48
C SER A 79 -6.53 0.55 -7.06
N ILE A 80 -6.20 1.80 -6.76
CA ILE A 80 -6.85 2.94 -7.41
C ILE A 80 -6.36 2.93 -8.85
N SER A 81 -7.18 2.40 -9.77
CA SER A 81 -7.00 2.69 -11.18
C SER A 81 -7.22 4.19 -11.32
N SER A 82 -6.14 4.97 -11.35
CA SER A 82 -6.19 6.28 -11.98
C SER A 82 -6.43 6.02 -13.46
N ALA A 83 -7.69 5.76 -13.83
CA ALA A 83 -8.18 6.21 -15.10
C ALA A 83 -7.99 7.73 -15.06
N MET A 84 -6.82 8.17 -15.54
CA MET A 84 -6.61 9.57 -15.91
C MET A 84 -7.85 9.95 -16.72
N PRO A 85 -8.58 11.02 -16.39
CA PRO A 85 -9.55 11.55 -17.33
C PRO A 85 -8.74 11.83 -18.61
N THR A 86 -9.06 11.14 -19.70
CA THR A 86 -8.50 11.42 -21.00
C THR A 86 -8.91 12.86 -21.32
N ASN A 87 -8.01 13.81 -21.09
CA ASN A 87 -8.27 15.18 -21.44
C ASN A 87 -8.32 15.22 -22.97
N GLY A 88 -9.52 15.42 -23.50
CA GLY A 88 -9.73 15.64 -24.91
C GLY A 88 -8.90 16.83 -25.37
N ASN A 89 -8.08 16.59 -26.39
CA ASN A 89 -7.79 17.53 -27.46
C ASN A 89 -8.34 18.96 -27.30
N SER A 90 -7.47 19.86 -26.85
CA SER A 90 -7.48 21.25 -27.32
C SER A 90 -6.03 21.73 -27.44
N GLU A 91 -5.48 21.58 -28.64
CA GLU A 91 -4.36 22.40 -29.10
C GLU A 91 -4.81 23.87 -29.01
N VAL A 92 -4.38 24.55 -27.95
CA VAL A 92 -4.38 26.01 -27.91
C VAL A 92 -3.00 26.45 -28.35
N ASN A 93 -2.85 26.60 -29.67
CA ASN A 93 -1.79 27.37 -30.30
C ASN A 93 -1.76 28.77 -29.67
N ARG A 94 -0.66 29.13 -29.00
CA ARG A 94 -0.38 30.53 -28.62
C ARG A 94 1.04 30.88 -29.05
N PRO A 95 1.21 31.93 -29.87
CA PRO A 95 2.52 32.35 -30.35
C PRO A 95 3.31 32.99 -29.20
N HIS A 96 4.60 32.67 -29.11
CA HIS A 96 5.54 33.36 -28.24
C HIS A 96 5.66 34.83 -28.67
N GLN A 97 5.09 35.75 -27.90
CA GLN A 97 5.46 37.16 -27.95
C GLN A 97 6.28 37.49 -26.70
N HIS A 98 7.59 37.59 -26.85
CA HIS A 98 8.45 38.27 -25.88
C HIS A 98 8.56 39.74 -26.31
N GLY A 99 7.70 40.58 -25.75
CA GLY A 99 7.85 42.03 -25.78
C GLY A 99 8.44 42.49 -24.47
N VAL A 100 9.73 42.84 -24.45
CA VAL A 100 10.31 43.66 -23.39
C VAL A 100 10.66 45.02 -23.97
N VAL A 101 10.09 46.01 -23.31
CA VAL A 101 10.05 47.44 -23.57
C VAL A 101 11.45 48.04 -23.74
N GLY A 102 11.58 48.91 -24.75
CA GLY A 102 12.81 49.65 -25.06
C GLY A 102 13.14 50.74 -24.03
N ARG A 103 14.42 51.09 -23.98
CA ARG A 103 14.92 52.40 -23.53
C ARG A 103 15.95 52.88 -24.55
N ASN A 104 15.75 54.12 -24.99
CA ASN A 104 16.45 54.84 -26.06
C ASN A 104 17.78 55.48 -25.59
N GLU A 105 18.57 55.87 -26.60
CA GLU A 105 19.63 56.93 -26.63
C GLU A 105 20.97 56.55 -25.96
N GLU A 106 22.17 56.82 -26.49
CA GLU A 106 22.63 57.83 -27.45
C GLU A 106 24.05 57.47 -28.00
N ARG A 107 24.25 57.67 -29.32
CA ARG A 107 25.42 58.25 -30.02
C ARG A 107 26.82 58.20 -29.35
N VAL A 108 27.81 57.53 -30.00
CA VAL A 108 29.03 58.08 -30.66
C VAL A 108 29.60 57.00 -31.59
#